data_AF-A0A1Y4Q5J2-F1
#
_entry.id   AF-A0A1Y4Q5J2-F1
#
_cell.length_a   1.000
_cell.length_b   1.000
_cell.length_c   1.000
_cell.angle_alpha   90.00
_cell.angle_beta   90.00
_cell.angle_gamma   90.00
#
_symmetry.space_group_name_H-M   'P 1'
#
loop_
_entity.id
_entity.type
_entity.pdbx_description
1 polymer ?
#
loop_
_entity_poly.entity_id
_entity_poly.type
_entity_poly.pdbx_seq_one_letter_code
_entity_poly.pdbx_strand_id
1 'polypeptide(L)'
;FCKEHGYVTTMLNRKRFIREINEKNYMRQELGKRLAMNTPIQGSAADIIKLAMIKVDHLLQKHNLKSKMILQVHDELIFDVYQDELQEVMEVVSKGMSSAIKMNVELKSEGSYAVNWYELK
;
A
#
# COMPACT_ATOMS: atom_id res chain seq x y z
N PHE A 1 22.40 -4.57 -10.55
CA PHE A 1 21.70 -3.28 -10.60
C PHE A 1 22.14 -2.30 -9.51
N CYS A 2 21.70 -2.40 -8.25
CA CYS A 2 21.97 -1.36 -7.22
C CYS A 2 23.45 -1.03 -7.00
N LYS A 3 24.35 -2.03 -7.01
CA LYS A 3 25.80 -1.82 -6.83
C LYS A 3 26.41 -0.92 -7.92
N GLU A 4 25.94 -1.10 -9.15
CA GLU A 4 26.39 -0.36 -10.33
C GLU A 4 25.74 1.02 -10.43
N HIS A 5 24.44 1.12 -10.12
CA HIS A 5 23.65 2.35 -10.33
C HIS A 5 23.53 3.23 -9.07
N GLY A 6 23.82 2.69 -7.89
CA GLY A 6 23.70 3.40 -6.60
C GLY A 6 22.26 3.58 -6.09
N TYR A 7 21.27 3.01 -6.76
CA TYR A 7 19.87 3.08 -6.36
C TYR A 7 19.08 1.82 -6.73
N VAL A 8 17.90 1.70 -6.13
CA VAL A 8 16.84 0.76 -6.53
C VAL A 8 15.54 1.51 -6.79
N THR A 9 14.63 0.88 -7.53
CA THR A 9 13.30 1.42 -7.85
C THR A 9 12.20 0.49 -7.36
N THR A 10 11.04 1.08 -7.08
CA THR A 10 9.78 0.33 -6.95
C THR A 10 9.19 0.02 -8.32
N MET A 11 8.09 -0.74 -8.35
CA MET A 11 7.33 -1.04 -9.57
C MET A 11 6.81 0.22 -10.29
N LEU A 12 6.54 1.30 -9.56
CA LEU A 12 6.12 2.59 -10.11
C LEU A 12 7.27 3.60 -10.23
N ASN A 13 8.50 3.10 -10.38
CA ASN A 13 9.71 3.89 -10.64
C ASN A 13 10.13 4.88 -9.53
N ARG A 14 9.59 4.77 -8.31
CA ARG A 14 10.08 5.56 -7.18
C ARG A 14 11.48 5.11 -6.80
N LYS A 15 12.43 6.04 -6.75
CA LYS A 15 13.86 5.75 -6.50
C LYS A 15 14.22 5.89 -5.03
N ARG A 16 15.08 4.99 -4.54
CA ARG A 16 15.85 5.16 -3.30
C ARG A 16 17.33 4.97 -3.61
N PHE A 17 18.12 6.00 -3.32
CA PHE A 17 19.58 5.91 -3.35
C PHE A 17 20.08 5.14 -2.13
N ILE A 18 21.03 4.24 -2.34
CA ILE A 18 21.61 3.38 -1.30
C ILE A 18 23.11 3.48 -1.45
N ARG A 19 23.72 4.45 -0.78
CA ARG A 19 25.16 4.71 -0.86
C ARG A 19 25.96 3.60 -0.17
N GLU A 20 25.36 2.99 0.84
CA GLU A 20 25.90 1.93 1.68
C GLU A 20 26.31 0.69 0.87
N ILE A 21 25.72 0.47 -0.30
CA ILE A 21 26.03 -0.70 -1.14
C ILE A 21 27.49 -0.74 -1.62
N ASN A 22 28.14 0.42 -1.69
CA ASN A 22 29.53 0.58 -2.13
C ASN A 22 30.49 0.92 -0.97
N GLU A 23 30.03 0.81 0.28
CA GLU A 23 30.86 1.01 1.47
C GLU A 23 31.95 -0.06 1.60
N LYS A 24 33.13 0.35 2.05
CA LYS A 24 34.23 -0.57 2.38
C LYS A 24 34.01 -1.27 3.72
N ASN A 25 33.32 -0.61 4.64
CA ASN A 25 32.97 -1.19 5.93
C ASN A 25 31.94 -2.30 5.72
N TYR A 26 32.30 -3.54 6.07
CA TYR A 26 31.48 -4.74 5.87
C TYR A 26 30.07 -4.59 6.45
N MET A 27 29.94 -4.11 7.70
CA MET A 27 28.65 -3.96 8.36
C MET A 27 27.73 -2.95 7.64
N ARG A 28 28.29 -1.84 7.16
CA ARG A 28 27.54 -0.87 6.35
C ARG A 28 27.14 -1.45 5.00
N GLN A 29 28.03 -2.19 4.35
CA GLN A 29 27.72 -2.85 3.08
C GLN A 29 26.58 -3.86 3.23
N GLU A 30 26.56 -4.65 4.30
CA GLU A 30 25.46 -5.60 4.59
C GLU A 30 24.13 -4.89 4.86
N LEU A 31 24.15 -3.71 5.52
CA LEU A 31 22.96 -2.86 5.60
C LEU A 31 22.49 -2.44 4.21
N GLY A 32 23.39 -1.95 3.36
CA GLY A 32 23.09 -1.55 1.99
C GLY A 32 22.46 -2.67 1.17
N LYS A 33 22.96 -3.91 1.29
CA LYS A 33 22.38 -5.10 0.64
C LYS A 33 20.95 -5.35 1.09
N ARG A 34 20.69 -5.34 2.41
CA ARG A 34 19.34 -5.51 2.96
C ARG A 34 18.38 -4.42 2.50
N LEU A 35 18.82 -3.17 2.48
CA LEU A 35 18.02 -2.06 1.97
C LEU A 35 17.69 -2.22 0.48
N ALA A 36 18.66 -2.66 -0.32
CA ALA A 36 18.49 -2.86 -1.76
C ALA A 36 17.51 -3.99 -2.08
N MET A 37 17.47 -5.04 -1.26
CA MET A 37 16.50 -6.14 -1.39
C MET A 37 15.10 -5.75 -0.92
N ASN A 38 14.99 -5.06 0.22
CA ASN A 38 13.68 -4.77 0.84
C ASN A 38 12.96 -3.58 0.20
N THR A 39 13.69 -2.56 -0.27
CA THR A 39 13.07 -1.33 -0.77
C THR A 39 12.17 -1.56 -1.99
N PRO A 40 12.55 -2.37 -2.99
CA PRO A 40 11.65 -2.67 -4.11
C PRO A 40 10.35 -3.34 -3.64
N ILE A 41 10.40 -4.20 -2.62
CA ILE A 41 9.25 -4.95 -2.12
C ILE A 41 8.32 -4.02 -1.31
N GLN A 42 8.81 -3.50 -0.18
CA GLN A 42 8.03 -2.64 0.71
C GLN A 42 7.61 -1.35 0.01
N GLY A 43 8.51 -0.81 -0.82
CA GLY A 43 8.23 0.40 -1.54
C GLY A 43 7.12 0.22 -2.59
N SER A 44 7.10 -0.92 -3.29
CA SER A 44 6.03 -1.21 -4.24
C SER A 44 4.71 -1.47 -3.53
N ALA A 45 4.70 -2.14 -2.38
CA ALA A 45 3.50 -2.26 -1.56
C ALA A 45 2.94 -0.88 -1.16
N ALA A 46 3.82 0.04 -0.75
CA ALA A 46 3.44 1.42 -0.45
C ALA A 46 2.96 2.23 -1.67
N ASP A 47 3.40 1.89 -2.88
CA ASP A 47 2.87 2.47 -4.11
C ASP A 47 1.46 1.94 -4.42
N ILE A 48 1.26 0.63 -4.28
CA ILE A 48 -0.01 -0.05 -4.54
C ILE A 48 -1.10 0.48 -3.61
N ILE A 49 -0.83 0.57 -2.31
CA ILE A 49 -1.82 1.07 -1.34
C ILE A 49 -2.21 2.52 -1.63
N LYS A 50 -1.27 3.36 -2.08
CA LYS A 50 -1.58 4.75 -2.47
C LYS A 50 -2.48 4.82 -3.70
N LEU A 51 -2.23 3.97 -4.70
CA LEU A 51 -3.13 3.85 -5.85
C LEU A 51 -4.51 3.33 -5.43
N ALA A 52 -4.55 2.36 -4.51
CA ALA A 52 -5.79 1.85 -3.95
C ALA A 52 -6.58 2.97 -3.25
N MET A 53 -5.91 3.80 -2.44
CA MET A 53 -6.56 4.91 -1.75
C MET A 53 -7.24 5.88 -2.72
N ILE A 54 -6.54 6.30 -3.77
CA ILE A 54 -7.09 7.18 -4.82
C ILE A 54 -8.27 6.51 -5.52
N LYS A 55 -8.13 5.23 -5.86
CA LYS A 55 -9.17 4.47 -6.55
C LYS A 55 -10.43 4.30 -5.69
N VAL A 56 -10.26 3.97 -4.42
CA VAL A 56 -11.37 3.84 -3.46
C VAL A 56 -12.09 5.18 -3.31
N ASP A 57 -11.37 6.28 -3.12
CA ASP A 57 -11.96 7.62 -3.02
C ASP A 57 -12.82 7.97 -4.25
N HIS A 58 -12.31 7.72 -5.46
CA HIS A 58 -13.10 7.90 -6.68
C HIS A 58 -14.33 7.01 -6.77
N LEU A 59 -14.26 5.76 -6.29
CA LEU A 59 -15.40 4.86 -6.29
C LEU A 59 -16.46 5.29 -5.28
N LEU A 60 -16.07 5.72 -4.07
CA LEU A 60 -16.99 6.27 -3.08
C LEU A 60 -17.75 7.47 -3.65
N GLN A 61 -17.02 8.39 -4.30
CA GLN A 61 -17.63 9.56 -4.97
C GLN A 61 -18.56 9.16 -6.11
N LYS A 62 -18.15 8.20 -6.95
CA LYS A 62 -18.97 7.72 -8.07
C LYS A 62 -20.30 7.11 -7.62
N HIS A 63 -20.30 6.43 -6.48
CA HIS A 63 -21.47 5.83 -5.88
C HIS A 63 -22.27 6.82 -4.99
N ASN A 64 -21.82 8.08 -4.88
CA ASN A 64 -22.40 9.11 -4.01
C ASN A 64 -22.47 8.71 -2.52
N LEU A 65 -21.51 7.90 -2.06
CA LEU A 65 -21.42 7.46 -0.68
C LEU A 65 -20.85 8.58 0.20
N LYS A 66 -21.39 8.70 1.42
CA LYS A 66 -20.99 9.73 2.39
C LYS A 66 -19.87 9.24 3.31
N SER A 67 -19.71 7.92 3.43
CA SER A 67 -18.66 7.26 4.21
C SER A 67 -17.26 7.68 3.76
N LYS A 68 -16.29 7.71 4.68
CA LYS A 68 -14.96 8.28 4.43
C LYS A 68 -13.83 7.41 4.94
N MET A 69 -12.72 7.40 4.21
CA MET A 69 -11.46 6.89 4.70
C MET A 69 -10.92 7.82 5.78
N ILE A 70 -10.59 7.28 6.95
CA ILE A 70 -10.07 8.05 8.09
C ILE A 70 -8.57 7.84 8.26
N LEU A 71 -8.09 6.60 8.11
CA LEU A 71 -6.69 6.25 8.34
C LEU A 71 -6.18 5.22 7.34
N GLN A 72 -4.86 5.20 7.18
CA GLN A 72 -4.11 4.14 6.55
C GLN A 72 -3.03 3.67 7.52
N VAL A 73 -2.94 2.36 7.74
CA VAL A 73 -1.95 1.72 8.63
C VAL A 73 -1.30 0.60 7.86
N HIS A 74 -0.05 0.79 7.43
CA HIS A 74 0.70 -0.17 6.61
C HIS A 74 -0.03 -0.60 5.32
N ASP A 75 -0.71 -1.74 5.32
CA ASP A 75 -1.49 -2.30 4.22
C ASP A 75 -3.01 -2.25 4.44
N GLU A 76 -3.45 -1.66 5.56
CA GLU A 76 -4.84 -1.54 5.96
C GLU A 76 -5.38 -0.12 5.74
N LEU A 77 -6.68 -0.03 5.41
CA LEU A 77 -7.43 1.22 5.27
C LEU A 77 -8.63 1.19 6.24
N ILE A 78 -8.76 2.23 7.05
CA ILE A 78 -9.83 2.36 8.05
C ILE A 78 -10.84 3.39 7.58
N PHE A 79 -12.13 3.05 7.68
CA PHE A 79 -13.23 3.88 7.23
C PHE A 79 -14.22 4.17 8.36
N ASP A 80 -14.77 5.38 8.36
CA ASP A 80 -15.98 5.72 9.09
C ASP A 80 -17.16 5.58 8.12
N VAL A 81 -18.11 4.75 8.50
CA VAL A 81 -19.10 4.18 7.58
C VAL A 81 -20.51 4.40 8.10
N TYR A 82 -21.36 4.96 7.26
CA TYR A 82 -22.79 5.07 7.54
C TYR A 82 -23.42 3.68 7.51
N GLN A 83 -24.26 3.37 8.50
CA GLN A 83 -24.81 2.02 8.68
C GLN A 83 -25.62 1.53 7.48
N ASP A 84 -26.31 2.42 6.79
CA ASP A 84 -27.06 2.16 5.56
C ASP A 84 -26.18 1.99 4.31
N GLU A 85 -24.91 2.40 4.37
CA GLU A 85 -23.92 2.27 3.29
C GLU A 85 -22.97 1.07 3.49
N LEU A 86 -23.03 0.36 4.62
CA LEU A 86 -22.02 -0.61 5.04
C LEU A 86 -21.68 -1.65 3.96
N GLN A 87 -22.70 -2.31 3.40
CA GLN A 87 -22.49 -3.35 2.41
C GLN A 87 -21.86 -2.80 1.12
N GLU A 88 -22.32 -1.63 0.67
CA GLU A 88 -21.82 -1.02 -0.57
C GLU A 88 -20.38 -0.52 -0.40
N VAL A 89 -20.06 0.08 0.75
CA VAL A 89 -18.69 0.50 1.10
C VAL A 89 -17.76 -0.70 1.12
N MET A 90 -18.15 -1.82 1.74
CA MET A 90 -17.34 -3.04 1.77
C MET A 90 -17.00 -3.55 0.37
N GLU A 91 -17.98 -3.59 -0.53
CA GLU A 91 -17.79 -4.00 -1.93
C GLU A 91 -16.89 -3.03 -2.70
N VAL A 92 -17.14 -1.73 -2.55
CA VAL A 92 -16.37 -0.65 -3.21
C VAL A 92 -14.91 -0.66 -2.76
N VAL A 93 -14.67 -0.76 -1.46
CA VAL A 93 -13.32 -0.76 -0.88
C VAL A 93 -12.56 -2.00 -1.32
N SER A 94 -13.16 -3.19 -1.18
CA SER A 94 -12.52 -4.45 -1.60
C SER A 94 -12.17 -4.45 -3.09
N LYS A 95 -13.09 -3.97 -3.93
CA LYS A 95 -12.83 -3.81 -5.36
C LYS A 95 -11.73 -2.78 -5.64
N GLY A 96 -11.74 -1.65 -4.95
CA GLY A 96 -10.75 -0.58 -5.12
C GLY A 96 -9.34 -1.04 -4.77
N MET A 97 -9.19 -1.81 -3.68
CA MET A 97 -7.90 -2.36 -3.22
C MET A 97 -7.38 -3.47 -4.13
N SER A 98 -8.20 -4.49 -4.40
CA SER A 98 -7.81 -5.65 -5.23
C SER A 98 -7.49 -5.29 -6.68
N SER A 99 -8.07 -4.20 -7.20
CA SER A 99 -7.88 -3.77 -8.59
C SER A 99 -7.04 -2.50 -8.75
N ALA A 100 -6.30 -2.08 -7.72
CA ALA A 100 -5.51 -0.85 -7.72
C ALA A 100 -4.46 -0.81 -8.83
N ILE A 101 -3.86 -1.96 -9.16
CA ILE A 101 -2.91 -2.12 -10.25
C ILE A 101 -3.01 -3.54 -10.83
N LYS A 102 -2.68 -3.70 -12.11
CA LYS A 102 -2.58 -5.02 -12.72
C LYS A 102 -1.29 -5.71 -12.29
N MET A 103 -1.40 -6.90 -11.71
CA MET A 103 -0.27 -7.75 -11.33
C MET A 103 -0.36 -9.12 -11.99
N ASN A 104 0.77 -9.85 -12.02
CA ASN A 104 0.80 -11.23 -12.52
C ASN A 104 0.12 -12.22 -11.55
N VAL A 105 -0.13 -11.79 -10.31
CA VAL A 105 -0.85 -12.51 -9.27
C VAL A 105 -2.00 -11.65 -8.79
N GLU A 106 -3.05 -12.27 -8.28
CA GLU A 106 -4.21 -11.56 -7.73
C GLU A 106 -3.86 -10.85 -6.43
N LEU A 107 -4.30 -9.60 -6.28
CA LEU A 107 -4.29 -8.87 -5.01
C LEU A 107 -5.61 -9.14 -4.29
N LYS A 108 -5.52 -9.68 -3.08
CA LYS A 108 -6.70 -9.95 -2.25
C LYS A 108 -6.83 -8.89 -1.16
N SER A 109 -8.06 -8.50 -0.89
CA SER A 109 -8.41 -7.61 0.23
C SER A 109 -9.58 -8.22 0.98
N GLU A 110 -9.42 -8.32 2.29
CA GLU A 110 -10.45 -8.74 3.23
C GLU A 110 -10.83 -7.54 4.09
N GLY A 111 -12.04 -7.56 4.66
CA GLY A 111 -12.51 -6.48 5.51
C GLY A 111 -13.48 -7.00 6.55
N SER A 112 -13.45 -6.36 7.71
CA SER A 112 -14.38 -6.55 8.81
C SER A 112 -14.97 -5.19 9.21
N TYR A 113 -16.04 -5.21 9.99
CA TYR A 113 -16.66 -3.99 10.51
C TYR A 113 -16.98 -4.17 11.99
N ALA A 114 -16.90 -3.07 12.74
CA ALA A 114 -17.22 -3.02 14.15
C ALA A 114 -17.66 -1.61 14.53
N VAL A 115 -18.30 -1.46 15.70
CA VAL A 115 -18.78 -0.15 16.18
C VAL A 115 -17.65 0.76 16.65
N ASN A 116 -16.48 0.20 16.93
CA ASN A 116 -15.27 0.91 17.28
C ASN A 116 -14.03 0.16 16.78
N TRP A 117 -12.90 0.85 16.69
CA TRP A 117 -11.66 0.26 16.17
C TRP A 117 -11.10 -0.85 17.07
N TYR A 118 -11.33 -0.79 18.39
CA TYR A 118 -10.86 -1.81 19.32
C TYR A 118 -11.52 -3.19 19.07
N GLU A 119 -12.76 -3.19 18.58
CA GLU A 119 -13.52 -4.40 18.24
C GLU A 119 -13.29 -4.86 16.80
N LEU A 120 -12.59 -4.08 15.98
CA LEU A 120 -12.24 -4.41 14.60
C LEU A 120 -11.14 -5.48 14.62
N LYS A 121 -11.52 -6.70 14.27
CA LYS A 121 -10.62 -7.88 14.22
C LYS A 121 -10.36 -8.32 12.79
#